data_AF-A0A8X7CDW4-F1
#
_entry.id   AF-A0A8X7CDW4-F1
#
_cell.length_a   1.000
_cell.length_b   1.000
_cell.length_c   1.000
_cell.angle_alpha   90.00
_cell.angle_beta   90.00
_cell.angle_gamma   90.00
#
_symmetry.space_group_name_H-M   'P 1'
#
loop_
_entity.id
_entity.type
_entity.pdbx_description
1 polymer ?
#
loop_
_entity_poly.entity_id
_entity_poly.type
_entity_poly.pdbx_seq_one_letter_code
_entity_poly.pdbx_strand_id
1 'polypeptide(L)'
;MKYYKKLISPDHDNMSEKIVKESEDFEGKDSGWTLDEILRLEVRTNRYSAFRGSSSFIEAPKQIAKTKAIINVINQKDSQCFMWSILASLYPNTSHPNKTRQVMPPT
;
A
#
# COMPACT_ATOMS: atom_id res chain seq x y z
N MET A 1 26.00 -25.23 -1.97
CA MET A 1 25.55 -23.88 -2.40
C MET A 1 24.19 -23.84 -3.13
N LYS A 2 23.36 -24.90 -3.12
CA LYS A 2 22.04 -24.89 -3.81
C LYS A 2 20.88 -24.31 -2.98
N TYR A 3 21.07 -24.14 -1.67
CA TYR A 3 19.99 -23.76 -0.74
C TYR A 3 19.77 -22.24 -0.62
N TYR A 4 20.81 -21.41 -0.79
CA TYR A 4 20.70 -19.95 -0.63
C TYR A 4 19.92 -19.24 -1.75
N LYS A 5 19.88 -19.81 -2.97
CA LYS A 5 19.07 -19.27 -4.06
C LYS A 5 17.56 -19.41 -3.83
N LYS A 6 17.11 -20.29 -2.92
CA LYS A 6 15.67 -20.60 -2.75
C LYS A 6 14.92 -19.59 -1.85
N LEU A 7 15.63 -18.65 -1.21
CA LEU A 7 15.05 -17.64 -0.33
C LEU A 7 14.99 -16.24 -0.96
N ILE A 8 15.50 -16.09 -2.18
CA ILE A 8 15.55 -14.84 -2.91
C ILE A 8 14.19 -14.71 -3.63
N SER A 9 13.37 -13.73 -3.21
CA SER A 9 12.11 -13.44 -3.91
C SER A 9 12.41 -12.92 -5.32
N PRO A 10 11.50 -13.08 -6.30
CA PRO A 10 11.65 -12.50 -7.65
C PRO A 10 11.99 -11.00 -7.65
N ASP A 11 11.66 -10.28 -6.57
CA ASP A 11 11.95 -8.86 -6.40
C ASP A 11 13.46 -8.53 -6.33
N HIS A 12 14.29 -9.50 -5.94
CA HIS A 12 15.73 -9.28 -5.84
C HIS A 12 16.40 -9.24 -7.21
N ASP A 13 15.94 -10.05 -8.17
CA ASP A 13 16.48 -10.05 -9.53
C ASP A 13 16.18 -8.70 -10.20
N ASN A 14 14.94 -8.21 -10.08
CA ASN A 14 14.55 -6.86 -10.53
C ASN A 14 15.38 -5.74 -9.88
N MET A 15 15.67 -5.85 -8.57
CA MET A 15 16.50 -4.87 -7.87
C MET A 15 17.95 -4.89 -8.40
N SER A 16 18.51 -6.07 -8.66
CA SER A 16 19.86 -6.21 -9.19
C SER A 16 19.98 -5.62 -10.59
N GLU A 17 19.01 -5.89 -11.47
CA GLU A 17 18.95 -5.30 -12.82
C GLU A 17 18.86 -3.77 -12.77
N LYS A 18 18.04 -3.23 -11.85
CA LYS A 18 17.92 -1.78 -11.67
C LYS A 18 19.25 -1.14 -11.24
N ILE A 19 19.96 -1.74 -10.29
CA ILE A 19 21.23 -1.19 -9.79
C ILE A 19 22.30 -1.20 -10.89
N VAL A 20 22.37 -2.29 -11.67
CA VAL A 20 23.29 -2.36 -12.81
C VAL A 20 22.97 -1.27 -13.83
N LYS A 21 21.70 -1.14 -14.21
CA LYS A 21 21.26 -0.12 -15.17
C LYS A 21 21.55 1.31 -14.69
N GLU A 22 21.24 1.62 -13.43
CA GLU A 22 21.52 2.96 -12.89
C GLU A 22 23.03 3.26 -12.80
N SER A 23 23.86 2.23 -12.64
CA SER A 23 25.32 2.36 -12.67
C SER A 23 25.81 2.66 -14.08
N GLU A 24 25.33 1.94 -15.09
CA GLU A 24 25.64 2.20 -16.51
C GLU A 24 25.16 3.59 -16.96
N ASP A 25 23.94 3.99 -16.57
CA ASP A 25 23.38 5.31 -16.85
C ASP A 25 24.15 6.44 -16.15
N PHE A 26 24.82 6.17 -15.02
CA PHE A 26 25.66 7.16 -14.33
C PHE A 26 26.95 7.43 -15.12
N GLU A 27 27.57 6.39 -15.66
CA GLU A 27 28.77 6.50 -16.50
C GLU A 27 28.48 7.18 -17.85
N GLY A 28 27.27 6.99 -18.39
CA GLY A 28 26.84 7.56 -19.66
C GLY A 28 26.50 9.07 -19.65
N LYS A 29 26.69 9.79 -18.54
CA LYS A 29 26.29 11.21 -18.40
C LYS A 29 27.36 12.24 -18.79
N ASP A 30 28.40 11.85 -19.54
CA ASP A 30 29.50 12.72 -20.01
C ASP A 30 30.18 13.54 -18.89
N SER A 31 30.05 13.09 -17.64
CA SER A 31 30.63 13.76 -16.48
C SER A 31 32.15 13.51 -16.36
N GLY A 32 32.66 12.50 -17.09
CA GLY A 32 34.04 12.01 -16.98
C GLY A 32 34.29 11.14 -15.75
N TRP A 33 33.27 10.83 -14.95
CA TRP A 33 33.36 9.96 -13.78
C TRP A 33 33.00 8.52 -14.17
N THR A 34 33.81 7.57 -13.72
CA THR A 34 33.58 6.13 -13.86
C THR A 34 33.44 5.51 -12.47
N LEU A 35 32.53 4.55 -12.32
CA LEU A 35 32.38 3.83 -11.06
C LEU A 35 33.51 2.81 -10.94
N ASP A 36 34.40 3.00 -9.97
CA ASP A 36 35.54 2.09 -9.75
C ASP A 36 35.08 0.80 -9.04
N GLU A 37 34.56 0.91 -7.81
CA GLU A 37 34.00 -0.23 -7.08
C GLU A 37 32.92 0.12 -6.06
N ILE A 38 32.03 -0.84 -5.79
CA ILE A 38 31.07 -0.79 -4.69
C ILE A 38 31.59 -1.68 -3.55
N LEU A 39 32.12 -1.05 -2.50
CA LEU A 39 32.71 -1.78 -1.37
C LEU A 39 31.70 -2.65 -0.62
N ARG A 40 30.46 -2.16 -0.40
CA ARG A 40 29.37 -2.87 0.26
C ARG A 40 28.01 -2.35 -0.18
N LEU A 41 27.09 -3.26 -0.44
CA LEU A 41 25.69 -2.97 -0.74
C LEU A 41 24.79 -3.90 0.09
N GLU A 42 23.95 -3.32 0.95
CA GLU A 42 22.98 -4.07 1.76
C GLU A 42 21.56 -3.68 1.36
N VAL A 43 20.77 -4.66 0.91
CA VAL A 43 19.36 -4.46 0.55
C VAL A 43 18.49 -5.18 1.57
N ARG A 44 17.70 -4.41 2.34
CA ARG A 44 16.73 -4.95 3.29
C ARG A 44 15.34 -4.90 2.69
N THR A 45 14.82 -6.07 2.29
CA THR A 45 13.44 -6.20 1.81
C THR A 45 12.54 -6.66 2.95
N ASN A 46 11.45 -5.94 3.17
CA ASN A 46 10.38 -6.38 4.05
C ASN A 46 9.20 -6.83 3.20
N ARG A 47 8.65 -8.01 3.49
CA ARG A 47 7.39 -8.43 2.85
C ARG A 47 6.27 -7.53 3.36
N TYR A 48 5.83 -6.61 2.50
CA TYR A 48 4.63 -5.83 2.75
C TYR A 48 3.40 -6.71 2.51
N SER A 49 2.81 -7.20 3.60
CA SER A 49 1.46 -7.76 3.55
C SER A 49 0.49 -6.61 3.73
N ALA A 50 0.08 -5.98 2.63
CA ALA A 50 -0.99 -5.00 2.67
C ALA A 50 -2.18 -5.62 3.40
N PHE A 51 -2.71 -4.93 4.41
CA PHE A 51 -3.89 -5.40 5.12
C PHE A 51 -4.99 -5.67 4.10
N ARG A 52 -5.31 -6.94 3.84
CA ARG A 52 -6.38 -7.36 2.92
C ARG A 52 -7.76 -7.17 3.55
N GLY A 53 -7.90 -6.18 4.43
CA GLY A 53 -9.13 -5.83 5.13
C GLY A 53 -10.08 -5.15 4.18
N SER A 54 -10.65 -5.96 3.31
CA SER A 54 -11.74 -5.63 2.41
C SER A 54 -12.92 -6.44 2.92
N SER A 55 -13.80 -5.80 3.69
CA SER A 55 -15.02 -6.42 4.20
C SER A 55 -16.24 -5.60 3.79
N SER A 56 -17.38 -6.28 3.73
CA SER A 56 -18.67 -5.62 3.80
C SER A 56 -18.92 -5.08 5.21
N PHE A 57 -20.09 -4.48 5.42
CA PHE A 57 -20.49 -3.94 6.70
C PHE A 57 -20.31 -4.95 7.85
N ILE A 58 -19.59 -4.54 8.88
CA ILE A 58 -19.45 -5.28 10.14
C ILE A 58 -20.14 -4.46 11.23
N GLU A 59 -21.02 -5.09 11.98
CA GLU A 59 -21.71 -4.41 13.08
C GLU A 59 -20.73 -4.11 14.23
N ALA A 60 -20.64 -2.84 14.62
CA ALA A 60 -19.85 -2.45 15.77
C ALA A 60 -20.46 -3.04 17.06
N PRO A 61 -19.63 -3.42 18.06
CA PRO A 61 -20.13 -3.86 19.36
C PRO A 61 -21.14 -2.87 19.94
N LYS A 62 -22.23 -3.39 20.51
CA LYS A 62 -23.38 -2.58 20.97
C LYS A 62 -22.97 -1.44 21.90
N GLN A 63 -21.97 -1.65 22.76
CA GLN A 63 -21.43 -0.65 23.67
C GLN A 63 -20.88 0.55 22.92
N ILE A 64 -20.11 0.33 21.84
CA ILE A 64 -19.50 1.37 21.02
C ILE A 64 -20.56 2.03 20.15
N ALA A 65 -21.44 1.26 19.52
CA ALA A 65 -22.53 1.78 18.69
C ALA A 65 -23.44 2.74 19.46
N LYS A 66 -23.68 2.48 20.75
CA LYS A 66 -24.48 3.35 21.64
C LYS A 66 -23.83 4.70 21.93
N THR A 67 -22.50 4.77 21.95
CA THR A 67 -21.79 6.05 22.21
C THR A 67 -21.97 7.05 21.08
N LYS A 68 -22.28 6.58 19.85
CA LYS A 68 -22.27 7.39 18.62
C LYS A 68 -20.93 8.11 18.37
N ALA A 69 -19.84 7.68 19.01
CA ALA A 69 -18.51 8.26 18.86
C ALA A 69 -17.81 7.81 17.56
N ILE A 70 -18.35 6.78 16.90
CA ILE A 70 -17.82 6.25 15.64
C ILE A 70 -18.86 6.36 14.53
N ILE A 71 -18.37 6.51 13.31
CA ILE A 71 -19.16 6.36 12.09
C ILE A 71 -18.94 4.91 11.62
N ASN A 72 -19.98 4.07 11.73
CA ASN A 72 -19.93 2.70 11.24
C ASN A 72 -20.52 2.66 9.83
N VAL A 73 -19.67 2.81 8.82
CA VAL A 73 -20.10 2.99 7.43
C VAL A 73 -20.75 1.71 6.89
N ILE A 74 -21.99 1.84 6.39
CA ILE A 74 -22.79 0.72 5.91
C ILE A 74 -22.51 0.46 4.42
N ASN A 75 -21.65 -0.53 4.13
CA ASN A 75 -21.41 -1.06 2.79
C ASN A 75 -21.89 -2.52 2.67
N GLN A 76 -23.17 -2.71 2.34
CA GLN A 76 -23.76 -4.06 2.25
C GLN A 76 -23.50 -4.77 0.92
N LYS A 77 -23.14 -4.03 -0.14
CA LYS A 77 -23.09 -4.53 -1.53
C LYS A 77 -21.67 -4.78 -2.04
N ASP A 78 -20.64 -4.37 -1.31
CA ASP A 78 -19.24 -4.51 -1.69
C ASP A 78 -18.37 -4.79 -0.46
N SER A 79 -17.09 -5.09 -0.70
CA SER A 79 -16.09 -5.29 0.34
C SER A 79 -15.13 -4.11 0.49
N GLN A 80 -15.58 -2.88 0.22
CA GLN A 80 -14.72 -1.68 0.16
C GLN A 80 -14.80 -0.83 1.43
N CYS A 81 -14.89 -1.44 2.61
CA CYS A 81 -15.05 -0.73 3.89
C CYS A 81 -13.94 0.32 4.17
N PHE A 82 -12.70 0.04 3.77
CA PHE A 82 -11.59 1.00 3.91
C PHE A 82 -11.83 2.26 3.07
N MET A 83 -12.10 2.10 1.77
CA MET A 83 -12.41 3.22 0.88
C MET A 83 -13.59 4.03 1.39
N TRP A 84 -14.68 3.36 1.79
CA TRP A 84 -15.87 4.01 2.29
C TRP A 84 -15.65 4.75 3.62
N SER A 85 -14.77 4.24 4.49
CA SER A 85 -14.39 4.93 5.73
C SER A 85 -13.62 6.22 5.46
N ILE A 86 -12.72 6.21 4.48
CA ILE A 86 -12.00 7.42 4.03
C ILE A 86 -12.97 8.40 3.37
N LEU A 87 -13.88 7.95 2.50
CA LEU A 87 -14.86 8.84 1.87
C LEU A 87 -15.83 9.45 2.89
N ALA A 88 -16.22 8.72 3.93
CA ALA A 88 -17.08 9.24 4.99
C ALA A 88 -16.40 10.34 5.84
N SER A 89 -15.07 10.30 5.96
CA SER A 89 -14.32 11.36 6.66
C SER A 89 -14.08 12.59 5.77
N LEU A 90 -13.80 12.39 4.48
CA LEU A 90 -13.56 13.48 3.52
C LEU A 90 -14.85 14.19 3.10
N TYR A 91 -15.93 13.43 2.91
CA TYR A 91 -17.22 13.92 2.40
C TYR A 91 -18.38 13.51 3.34
N PRO A 92 -18.40 14.03 4.58
CA PRO A 92 -19.35 13.59 5.59
C PRO A 92 -20.80 13.83 5.18
N ASN A 93 -21.65 12.86 5.47
CA ASN A 93 -23.09 12.97 5.31
C ASN A 93 -23.71 13.42 6.65
N THR A 94 -24.10 14.70 6.74
CA THR A 94 -24.57 15.31 7.99
C THR A 94 -25.91 14.74 8.47
N SER A 95 -26.81 14.37 7.55
CA SER A 95 -28.11 13.79 7.90
C SER A 95 -28.02 12.31 8.25
N HIS A 96 -27.14 11.57 7.57
CA HIS A 96 -26.98 10.13 7.75
C HIS A 96 -25.49 9.72 7.74
N PRO A 97 -24.75 9.94 8.84
CA PRO A 97 -23.29 9.75 8.87
C PRO A 97 -22.83 8.33 8.50
N ASN A 98 -23.63 7.31 8.84
CA ASN A 98 -23.30 5.91 8.55
C ASN A 98 -23.60 5.49 7.10
N LYS A 99 -24.28 6.32 6.30
CA LYS A 99 -24.60 5.99 4.90
C LYS A 99 -23.48 6.45 3.98
N THR A 100 -23.06 5.57 3.08
CA THR A 100 -22.16 5.94 1.99
C THR A 100 -22.81 6.98 1.09
N ARG A 101 -22.10 8.06 0.80
CA ARG A 101 -22.50 9.00 -0.24
C ARG A 101 -21.97 8.41 -1.55
N GLN A 102 -22.84 8.08 -2.50
CA GLN A 102 -22.43 7.59 -3.83
C GLN A 102 -21.83 8.71 -4.70
N VAL A 103 -20.99 9.57 -4.11
CA VAL A 103 -20.18 10.51 -4.88
C VAL A 103 -18.96 9.71 -5.31
N MET A 104 -19.06 9.07 -6.48
CA MET A 104 -17.86 8.49 -7.08
C MET A 104 -16.87 9.63 -7.36
N PRO A 105 -15.60 9.53 -6.92
CA PRO A 105 -14.59 10.47 -7.35
C PRO A 105 -14.53 10.45 -8.89
N PRO A 106 -14.45 11.62 -9.56
CA PRO A 106 -14.20 11.63 -10.99
C PRO A 106 -12.87 10.91 -11.26
N THR A 107 -12.91 9.94 -12.19
CA THR A 107 -11.74 9.24 -12.74
C THR A 107 -10.81 10.17 -13.47
#